data_AF-A0A3L7BXP5-F1
#
_entry.id   AF-A0A3L7BXP5-F1
#
_cell.length_a   1.000
_cell.length_b   1.000
_cell.length_c   1.000
_cell.angle_alpha   90.00
_cell.angle_beta   90.00
_cell.angle_gamma   90.00
#
_symmetry.space_group_name_H-M   'P 1'
#
loop_
_entity.id
_entity.type
_entity.pdbx_description
1 polymer ?
#
loop_
_entity_poly.entity_id
_entity_poly.type
_entity_poly.pdbx_seq_one_letter_code
_entity_poly.pdbx_strand_id
1 'polypeptide(L)'
;MGHPGVTSPKGSEFVPMIWGAKSVTPSNLQQARKNGRYLLGFNEPDMGGQANMSVEQALDLWPQLESTGLPLGSPAVAWGGDRPGEWLDRFMTGAKERGYRVDFIALHWYGGDFTTANAVNQLKAYLQAVHDRYKLPIWLTEFALIDFSNGVRFPSQAQQAAFLTAATRMLGGLSWLHRYAWFGLPATDKDQTGLFRTGSAATAVGRAYQAAR
;
A
#
# COMPACT_ATOMS: atom_id res chain seq x y z
N MET A 1 5.54 -3.57 -19.59
CA MET A 1 4.54 -3.70 -20.67
C MET A 1 3.18 -3.41 -20.04
N GLY A 2 2.29 -2.68 -20.70
CA GLY A 2 0.99 -2.29 -20.12
C GLY A 2 -0.02 -3.43 -20.10
N HIS A 3 -1.04 -3.33 -19.24
CA HIS A 3 -2.13 -4.29 -19.14
C HIS A 3 -3.13 -4.12 -20.30
N PRO A 4 -3.67 -5.20 -20.90
CA PRO A 4 -4.73 -5.09 -21.92
C PRO A 4 -5.93 -4.29 -21.38
N GLY A 5 -6.35 -3.24 -22.07
CA GLY A 5 -7.47 -2.37 -21.65
C GLY A 5 -7.06 -1.19 -20.76
N VAL A 6 -5.79 -1.07 -20.35
CA VAL A 6 -5.25 0.13 -19.69
C VAL A 6 -4.09 0.65 -20.52
N THR A 7 -4.29 1.78 -21.20
CA THR A 7 -3.18 2.47 -21.86
C THR A 7 -2.31 3.10 -20.78
N SER A 8 -1.26 2.40 -20.35
CA SER A 8 -0.28 2.94 -19.40
C SER A 8 0.47 4.11 -20.05
N PRO A 9 0.43 5.32 -19.47
CA PRO A 9 1.24 6.43 -19.95
C PRO A 9 2.72 6.06 -19.99
N LYS A 10 3.46 6.64 -20.94
CA LYS A 10 4.91 6.43 -21.02
C LYS A 10 5.56 6.85 -19.70
N GLY A 11 6.33 5.96 -19.09
CA GLY A 11 6.95 6.19 -17.78
C GLY A 11 6.13 5.69 -16.58
N SER A 12 4.91 5.19 -16.78
CA SER A 12 4.12 4.53 -15.74
C SER A 12 4.28 3.00 -15.82
N GLU A 13 4.44 2.37 -14.67
CA GLU A 13 4.53 0.92 -14.54
C GLU A 13 3.28 0.37 -13.84
N PHE A 14 2.70 -0.69 -14.41
CA PHE A 14 1.64 -1.45 -13.76
C PHE A 14 2.25 -2.46 -12.78
N VAL A 15 1.70 -2.52 -11.56
CA VAL A 15 2.06 -3.52 -10.55
C VAL A 15 0.82 -4.36 -10.23
N PRO A 16 0.78 -5.65 -10.59
CA PRO A 16 -0.31 -6.54 -10.24
C PRO A 16 -0.34 -6.84 -8.73
N MET A 17 -1.54 -7.12 -8.23
CA MET A 17 -1.78 -7.61 -6.88
C MET A 17 -2.59 -8.90 -6.93
N ILE A 18 -2.25 -9.87 -6.09
CA ILE A 18 -3.14 -11.00 -5.79
C ILE A 18 -3.92 -10.62 -4.54
N TRP A 19 -5.11 -10.05 -4.74
CA TRP A 19 -5.81 -9.30 -3.68
C TRP A 19 -6.21 -10.15 -2.46
N GLY A 20 -6.57 -11.42 -2.65
CA GLY A 20 -6.94 -12.33 -1.55
C GLY A 20 -6.99 -13.78 -2.02
N ALA A 21 -7.41 -14.70 -1.14
CA ALA A 21 -7.38 -16.14 -1.41
C ALA A 21 -8.05 -16.55 -2.73
N LYS A 22 -9.21 -15.96 -3.06
CA LYS A 22 -9.94 -16.23 -4.32
C LYS A 22 -9.22 -15.77 -5.58
N SER A 23 -8.25 -14.86 -5.44
CA SER A 23 -7.44 -14.37 -6.56
C SER A 23 -6.26 -15.30 -6.88
N VAL A 24 -5.95 -16.27 -6.01
CA VAL A 24 -4.87 -17.24 -6.20
C VAL A 24 -5.34 -18.32 -7.18
N THR A 25 -5.30 -17.98 -8.47
CA THR A 25 -5.62 -18.90 -9.56
C THR A 25 -4.46 -18.96 -10.56
N PRO A 26 -4.25 -20.08 -11.27
CA PRO A 26 -3.19 -20.18 -12.28
C PRO A 26 -3.28 -19.07 -13.35
N SER A 27 -4.50 -18.73 -13.78
CA SER A 27 -4.73 -17.67 -14.77
C SER A 27 -4.31 -16.29 -14.25
N ASN A 28 -4.70 -15.93 -13.01
CA ASN A 28 -4.33 -14.63 -12.43
C ASN A 28 -2.82 -14.54 -12.20
N LEU A 29 -2.18 -15.60 -11.71
CA LEU A 29 -0.73 -15.64 -11.49
C LEU A 29 0.04 -15.53 -12.82
N GLN A 30 -0.44 -16.19 -13.88
CA GLN A 30 0.14 -16.06 -15.21
C GLN A 30 -0.04 -14.63 -15.77
N GLN A 31 -1.21 -14.02 -15.58
CA GLN A 31 -1.47 -12.64 -15.99
C GLN A 31 -0.60 -11.65 -15.21
N ALA A 32 -0.42 -11.84 -13.90
CA ALA A 32 0.47 -11.02 -13.09
C ALA A 32 1.92 -11.11 -13.60
N ARG A 33 2.43 -12.32 -13.83
CA ARG A 33 3.77 -12.56 -14.39
C ARG A 33 3.95 -11.93 -15.78
N LYS A 34 2.93 -11.97 -16.62
CA LYS A 34 2.99 -11.41 -17.98
C LYS A 34 3.00 -9.88 -17.99
N ASN A 35 2.29 -9.24 -17.06
CA ASN A 35 2.01 -7.80 -17.12
C ASN A 35 2.80 -6.96 -16.11
N GLY A 36 3.41 -7.56 -15.09
CA GLY A 36 4.14 -6.87 -14.02
C GLY A 36 5.62 -7.22 -13.96
N ARG A 37 6.40 -6.35 -13.29
CA ARG A 37 7.79 -6.65 -12.88
C ARG A 37 7.93 -6.88 -11.38
N TYR A 38 6.85 -6.64 -10.63
CA TYR A 38 6.71 -6.83 -9.20
C TYR A 38 5.33 -7.43 -8.94
N LEU A 39 5.13 -8.06 -7.79
CA LEU A 39 3.84 -8.59 -7.35
C LEU A 39 3.55 -8.10 -5.94
N LEU A 40 2.36 -7.51 -5.74
CA LEU A 40 1.83 -7.23 -4.41
C LEU A 40 1.07 -8.47 -3.89
N GLY A 41 1.29 -8.79 -2.62
CA GLY A 41 0.56 -9.83 -1.90
C GLY A 41 -0.88 -9.42 -1.56
N PHE A 42 -1.47 -10.10 -0.59
CA PHE A 42 -2.88 -9.93 -0.20
C PHE A 42 -3.15 -8.55 0.42
N ASN A 43 -4.36 -8.04 0.20
CA ASN A 43 -4.81 -6.73 0.66
C ASN A 43 -5.56 -6.81 1.99
N GLU A 44 -5.01 -6.19 3.03
CA GLU A 44 -5.60 -6.08 4.37
C GLU A 44 -6.18 -7.42 4.87
N PRO A 45 -5.37 -8.51 4.90
CA PRO A 45 -5.85 -9.82 5.33
C PRO A 45 -6.31 -9.84 6.79
N ASP A 46 -5.85 -8.89 7.60
CA ASP A 46 -6.22 -8.63 8.99
C ASP A 46 -7.62 -8.01 9.17
N MET A 47 -8.28 -7.61 8.08
CA MET A 47 -9.61 -6.99 8.10
C MET A 47 -10.71 -7.90 7.53
N GLY A 48 -11.78 -8.08 8.31
CA GLY A 48 -12.95 -8.86 7.91
C GLY A 48 -13.69 -8.35 6.65
N GLY A 49 -13.61 -7.04 6.38
CA GLY A 49 -14.20 -6.39 5.20
C GLY A 49 -13.32 -6.42 3.94
N GLN A 50 -12.12 -7.01 4.02
CA GLN A 50 -11.11 -7.00 2.96
C GLN A 50 -10.77 -8.44 2.57
N ALA A 51 -9.49 -8.81 2.40
CA ALA A 51 -9.14 -10.17 2.04
C ALA A 51 -9.56 -11.18 3.12
N ASN A 52 -9.59 -10.77 4.39
CA ASN A 52 -10.05 -11.55 5.54
C ASN A 52 -9.44 -12.96 5.58
N MET A 53 -8.15 -13.04 5.86
CA MET A 53 -7.36 -14.27 5.81
C MET A 53 -6.63 -14.49 7.12
N SER A 54 -6.58 -15.74 7.57
CA SER A 54 -5.63 -16.11 8.63
C SER A 54 -4.19 -16.05 8.12
N VAL A 55 -3.25 -15.94 9.04
CA VAL A 55 -1.81 -15.98 8.73
C VAL A 55 -1.45 -17.33 8.09
N GLU A 56 -1.98 -18.42 8.62
CA GLU A 56 -1.75 -19.78 8.14
C GLU A 56 -2.23 -19.95 6.71
N GLN A 57 -3.43 -19.45 6.38
CA GLN A 57 -3.96 -19.51 5.02
C GLN A 57 -3.10 -18.70 4.04
N ALA A 58 -2.63 -17.51 4.45
CA ALA A 58 -1.74 -16.71 3.62
C ALA A 58 -0.40 -17.41 3.37
N LEU A 59 0.17 -18.06 4.39
CA LEU A 59 1.40 -18.85 4.27
C LEU A 59 1.21 -20.09 3.39
N ASP A 60 0.10 -20.80 3.50
CA ASP A 60 -0.18 -22.00 2.70
C ASP A 60 -0.35 -21.67 1.21
N LEU A 61 -0.88 -20.48 0.88
CA LEU A 61 -1.02 -20.00 -0.49
C LEU A 61 0.26 -19.35 -1.04
N TRP A 62 1.19 -18.95 -0.17
CA TRP A 62 2.39 -18.18 -0.54
C TRP A 62 3.27 -18.82 -1.63
N PRO A 63 3.52 -20.15 -1.62
CA PRO A 63 4.34 -20.79 -2.66
C PRO A 63 3.80 -20.57 -4.08
N GLN A 64 2.48 -20.43 -4.24
CA GLN A 64 1.87 -20.15 -5.54
C GLN A 64 2.22 -18.75 -6.05
N LEU A 65 2.26 -17.75 -5.16
CA LEU A 65 2.71 -16.39 -5.51
C LEU A 65 4.21 -16.38 -5.81
N GLU A 66 5.03 -17.06 -5.01
CA GLU A 66 6.47 -17.17 -5.25
C GLU A 66 6.79 -17.82 -6.60
N SER A 67 5.99 -18.79 -7.03
CA SER A 67 6.16 -19.50 -8.32
C SER A 67 6.10 -18.59 -9.55
N THR A 68 5.58 -17.37 -9.41
CA THR A 68 5.60 -16.35 -10.48
C THR A 68 7.03 -15.90 -10.81
N GLY A 69 7.95 -16.03 -9.84
CA GLY A 69 9.34 -15.57 -9.94
C GLY A 69 9.50 -14.04 -9.91
N LEU A 70 8.41 -13.29 -9.73
CA LEU A 70 8.48 -11.84 -9.57
C LEU A 70 8.99 -11.48 -8.16
N PRO A 71 9.72 -10.36 -7.98
CA PRO A 71 9.88 -9.71 -6.69
C PRO A 71 8.52 -9.52 -6.01
N LEU A 72 8.36 -10.08 -4.82
CA LEU A 72 7.09 -10.30 -4.15
C LEU A 72 7.04 -9.50 -2.85
N GLY A 73 6.08 -8.58 -2.78
CA GLY A 73 5.78 -7.80 -1.59
C GLY A 73 4.94 -8.59 -0.61
N SER A 74 5.16 -8.38 0.68
CA SER A 74 4.29 -8.93 1.74
C SER A 74 2.81 -8.64 1.48
N PRO A 75 1.90 -9.37 2.14
CA PRO A 75 0.55 -8.85 2.35
C PRO A 75 0.60 -7.45 2.99
N ALA A 76 -0.26 -6.54 2.53
CA ALA A 76 -0.36 -5.20 3.07
C ALA A 76 -1.39 -5.18 4.20
N VAL A 77 -0.95 -5.20 5.45
CA VAL A 77 -1.84 -5.14 6.60
C VAL A 77 -2.43 -3.74 6.77
N ALA A 78 -3.66 -3.67 7.27
CA ALA A 78 -4.33 -2.41 7.54
C ALA A 78 -3.73 -1.67 8.74
N TRP A 79 -3.21 -2.40 9.73
CA TRP A 79 -2.55 -1.82 10.90
C TRP A 79 -1.49 -2.74 11.53
N GLY A 80 -0.75 -2.20 12.49
CA GLY A 80 0.06 -2.99 13.42
C GLY A 80 1.25 -3.71 12.78
N GLY A 81 1.68 -3.31 11.58
CA GLY A 81 2.77 -3.96 10.87
C GLY A 81 4.08 -4.04 11.66
N ASP A 82 4.30 -3.11 12.61
CA ASP A 82 5.49 -3.01 13.45
C ASP A 82 5.40 -3.81 14.77
N ARG A 83 4.22 -4.30 15.14
CA ARG A 83 3.94 -4.81 16.48
C ARG A 83 4.19 -6.32 16.59
N PRO A 84 4.90 -6.78 17.64
CA PRO A 84 5.07 -8.21 17.89
C PRO A 84 3.73 -8.95 18.06
N GLY A 85 3.61 -10.13 17.45
CA GLY A 85 2.43 -11.00 17.54
C GLY A 85 1.23 -10.59 16.67
N GLU A 86 1.25 -9.39 16.08
CA GLU A 86 0.24 -8.98 15.11
C GLU A 86 0.37 -9.74 13.78
N TRP A 87 -0.60 -9.53 12.88
CA TRP A 87 -0.75 -10.31 11.65
C TRP A 87 0.54 -10.35 10.81
N LEU A 88 1.13 -9.19 10.50
CA LEU A 88 2.34 -9.12 9.67
C LEU A 88 3.53 -9.80 10.35
N ASP A 89 3.67 -9.63 11.67
CA ASP A 89 4.79 -10.22 12.41
C ASP A 89 4.75 -11.76 12.39
N ARG A 90 3.55 -12.32 12.63
CA ARG A 90 3.33 -13.78 12.55
C ARG A 90 3.54 -14.30 11.13
N PHE A 91 3.09 -13.57 10.12
CA PHE A 91 3.33 -13.93 8.72
C PHE A 91 4.82 -13.92 8.38
N MET A 92 5.55 -12.85 8.70
CA MET A 92 6.98 -12.75 8.40
C MET A 92 7.80 -13.80 9.15
N THR A 93 7.43 -14.11 10.39
CA THR A 93 8.04 -15.20 11.17
C THR A 93 7.80 -16.55 10.51
N GLY A 94 6.54 -16.87 10.19
CA GLY A 94 6.19 -18.14 9.53
C GLY A 94 6.79 -18.28 8.12
N ALA A 95 6.88 -17.18 7.36
CA ALA A 95 7.52 -17.18 6.06
C ALA A 95 9.01 -17.51 6.18
N LYS A 96 9.71 -16.90 7.16
CA LYS A 96 11.12 -17.19 7.45
C LYS A 96 11.32 -18.64 7.88
N GLU A 97 10.48 -19.17 8.77
CA GLU A 97 10.56 -20.57 9.24
C GLU A 97 10.33 -21.58 8.12
N ARG A 98 9.46 -21.25 7.16
CA ARG A 98 9.20 -22.08 5.97
C ARG A 98 10.20 -21.88 4.83
N GLY A 99 11.16 -20.96 4.98
CA GLY A 99 12.14 -20.64 3.94
C GLY A 99 11.57 -19.90 2.73
N TYR A 100 10.45 -19.20 2.90
CA TYR A 100 9.79 -18.43 1.85
C TYR A 100 10.46 -17.07 1.63
N ARG A 101 10.40 -16.58 0.39
CA ARG A 101 10.88 -15.26 0.00
C ARG A 101 9.80 -14.20 0.20
N VAL A 102 10.23 -13.07 0.75
CA VAL A 102 9.50 -11.79 0.77
C VAL A 102 10.54 -10.71 0.46
N ASP A 103 10.39 -9.99 -0.65
CA ASP A 103 11.43 -9.07 -1.13
C ASP A 103 11.26 -7.63 -0.64
N PHE A 104 10.03 -7.25 -0.28
CA PHE A 104 9.71 -5.94 0.28
C PHE A 104 8.44 -6.02 1.14
N ILE A 105 8.23 -5.05 2.03
CA ILE A 105 7.03 -4.95 2.85
C ILE A 105 6.09 -3.91 2.24
N ALA A 106 4.85 -4.31 1.98
CA ALA A 106 3.78 -3.39 1.59
C ALA A 106 3.00 -2.94 2.83
N LEU A 107 2.68 -1.65 2.92
CA LEU A 107 2.00 -1.06 4.07
C LEU A 107 0.90 -0.11 3.65
N HIS A 108 -0.17 -0.08 4.43
CA HIS A 108 -1.19 0.96 4.40
C HIS A 108 -1.06 1.86 5.64
N TRP A 109 -1.45 3.12 5.50
CA TRP A 109 -1.54 4.03 6.64
C TRP A 109 -2.58 5.12 6.43
N TYR A 110 -3.49 5.26 7.40
CA TYR A 110 -4.52 6.30 7.39
C TYR A 110 -4.48 7.10 8.70
N GLY A 111 -4.17 8.39 8.57
CA GLY A 111 -3.96 9.28 9.72
C GLY A 111 -5.24 9.92 10.23
N GLY A 112 -5.57 9.73 11.51
CA GLY A 112 -6.72 10.35 12.16
C GLY A 112 -6.45 11.72 12.79
N ASP A 113 -5.18 12.09 13.03
CA ASP A 113 -4.80 13.45 13.43
C ASP A 113 -4.59 14.29 12.17
N PHE A 114 -5.42 15.31 11.99
CA PHE A 114 -5.38 16.16 10.79
C PHE A 114 -4.43 17.36 10.93
N THR A 115 -3.64 17.40 12.00
CA THR A 115 -2.52 18.33 12.14
C THR A 115 -1.35 17.81 11.32
N THR A 116 -0.98 18.51 10.25
CA THR A 116 0.03 18.06 9.28
C THR A 116 1.34 17.58 9.92
N ALA A 117 1.89 18.34 10.88
CA ALA A 117 3.14 17.95 11.53
C ALA A 117 3.02 16.65 12.33
N ASN A 118 1.92 16.46 13.06
CA ASN A 118 1.67 15.26 13.84
C ASN A 118 1.48 14.04 12.91
N ALA A 119 0.66 14.19 11.88
CA ALA A 119 0.41 13.14 10.89
C ALA A 119 1.70 12.67 10.19
N VAL A 120 2.55 13.60 9.77
CA VAL A 120 3.84 13.27 9.13
C VAL A 120 4.76 12.54 10.10
N ASN A 121 4.82 12.99 11.36
CA ASN A 121 5.64 12.33 12.39
C ASN A 121 5.12 10.92 12.70
N GLN A 122 3.81 10.73 12.80
CA GLN A 122 3.18 9.43 13.02
C GLN A 122 3.43 8.47 11.86
N LEU A 123 3.23 8.92 10.62
CA LEU A 123 3.54 8.12 9.42
C LEU A 123 5.02 7.73 9.39
N LYS A 124 5.93 8.69 9.59
CA LYS A 124 7.38 8.43 9.60
C LYS A 124 7.76 7.41 10.67
N ALA A 125 7.23 7.56 11.88
CA ALA A 125 7.51 6.66 13.00
C ALA A 125 7.04 5.23 12.69
N TYR A 126 5.83 5.07 12.15
CA TYR A 126 5.31 3.77 11.75
C TYR A 126 6.19 3.09 10.69
N LEU A 127 6.49 3.81 9.60
CA LEU A 127 7.33 3.29 8.52
C LEU A 127 8.72 2.89 9.02
N GLN A 128 9.34 3.72 9.86
CA GLN A 128 10.65 3.45 10.46
C GLN A 128 10.61 2.22 11.36
N ALA A 129 9.57 2.07 12.19
CA ALA A 129 9.42 0.92 13.09
C ALA A 129 9.28 -0.40 12.30
N VAL A 130 8.47 -0.41 11.23
CA VAL A 130 8.35 -1.59 10.34
C VAL A 130 9.69 -1.90 9.67
N HIS A 131 10.32 -0.90 9.06
CA HIS A 131 11.62 -1.09 8.41
C HIS A 131 12.66 -1.61 9.42
N ASP A 132 12.68 -1.07 10.64
CA ASP A 132 13.64 -1.49 11.65
C ASP A 132 13.44 -2.91 12.13
N ARG A 133 12.19 -3.38 12.14
CA ARG A 133 11.85 -4.76 12.52
C ARG A 133 12.25 -5.78 11.48
N TYR A 134 11.92 -5.54 10.20
CA TYR A 134 12.09 -6.56 9.16
C TYR A 134 13.34 -6.37 8.30
N LYS A 135 13.96 -5.18 8.32
CA LYS A 135 15.14 -4.82 7.53
C LYS A 135 14.97 -5.08 6.02
N LEU A 136 13.75 -4.93 5.51
CA LEU A 136 13.40 -5.05 4.10
C LEU A 136 12.94 -3.69 3.56
N PRO A 137 13.12 -3.42 2.25
CA PRO A 137 12.57 -2.23 1.62
C PRO A 137 11.06 -2.07 1.84
N ILE A 138 10.60 -0.83 1.94
CA ILE A 138 9.20 -0.50 2.20
C ILE A 138 8.52 0.09 0.96
N TRP A 139 7.30 -0.37 0.69
CA TRP A 139 6.36 0.24 -0.23
C TRP A 139 5.13 0.70 0.56
N LEU A 140 4.82 1.99 0.53
CA LEU A 140 3.60 2.55 1.11
C LEU A 140 2.50 2.53 0.04
N THR A 141 1.78 1.41 -0.05
CA THR A 141 0.85 1.14 -1.17
C THR A 141 -0.47 1.88 -1.06
N GLU A 142 -0.85 2.33 0.13
CA GLU A 142 -1.96 3.25 0.34
C GLU A 142 -1.65 4.20 1.51
N PHE A 143 -1.92 5.48 1.32
CA PHE A 143 -1.97 6.42 2.44
C PHE A 143 -2.85 7.64 2.18
N ALA A 144 -3.47 8.14 3.24
CA ALA A 144 -4.19 9.42 3.27
C ALA A 144 -4.46 9.88 4.71
N LEU A 145 -5.04 11.07 4.90
CA LEU A 145 -5.69 11.40 6.17
C LEU A 145 -7.14 10.93 6.12
N ILE A 146 -7.44 9.85 6.83
CA ILE A 146 -8.79 9.35 7.07
C ILE A 146 -8.84 8.88 8.51
N ASP A 147 -9.81 9.39 9.27
CA ASP A 147 -10.08 8.94 10.62
C ASP A 147 -11.22 7.92 10.57
N PHE A 148 -10.90 6.68 10.96
CA PHE A 148 -11.86 5.56 11.06
C PHE A 148 -12.30 5.26 12.50
N SER A 149 -11.81 6.03 13.49
CA SER A 149 -12.00 5.71 14.92
C SER A 149 -13.43 5.92 15.42
N ASN A 150 -14.16 6.87 14.83
CA ASN A 150 -15.49 7.29 15.26
C ASN A 150 -16.36 7.59 14.02
N GLY A 151 -16.60 6.54 13.22
CA GLY A 151 -17.11 6.69 11.86
C GLY A 151 -16.03 7.21 10.90
N VAL A 152 -16.39 7.37 9.62
CA VAL A 152 -15.45 7.86 8.60
C VAL A 152 -15.45 9.37 8.59
N ARG A 153 -14.29 9.97 8.88
CA ARG A 153 -14.08 11.42 8.88
C ARG A 153 -12.91 11.76 7.98
N PHE A 154 -13.08 12.86 7.25
CA PHE A 154 -12.05 13.41 6.38
C PHE A 154 -11.72 14.85 6.79
N PRO A 155 -10.46 15.29 6.67
CA PRO A 155 -10.12 16.69 6.76
C PRO A 155 -10.48 17.42 5.47
N SER A 156 -10.39 18.76 5.53
CA SER A 156 -10.55 19.58 4.33
C SER A 156 -9.52 19.25 3.24
N GLN A 157 -9.86 19.56 1.98
CA GLN A 157 -8.95 19.45 0.84
C GLN A 157 -7.62 20.22 1.04
N ALA A 158 -7.65 21.36 1.74
CA ALA A 158 -6.45 22.13 2.05
C ALA A 158 -5.54 21.39 3.04
N GLN A 159 -6.11 20.77 4.08
CA GLN A 159 -5.37 19.95 5.03
C GLN A 159 -4.80 18.68 4.38
N GLN A 160 -5.57 18.02 3.51
CA GLN A 160 -5.06 16.88 2.72
C GLN A 160 -3.87 17.28 1.85
N ALA A 161 -3.98 18.39 1.12
CA ALA A 161 -2.91 18.87 0.24
C ALA A 161 -1.66 19.30 1.03
N ALA A 162 -1.84 19.95 2.19
CA ALA A 162 -0.74 20.31 3.07
C ALA A 162 -0.03 19.07 3.63
N PHE A 163 -0.79 18.08 4.09
CA PHE A 163 -0.24 16.80 4.54
C PHE A 163 0.50 16.09 3.41
N LEU A 164 -0.11 15.92 2.24
CA LEU A 164 0.50 15.26 1.10
C LEU A 164 1.85 15.90 0.72
N THR A 165 1.90 17.22 0.66
CA THR A 165 3.14 17.96 0.34
C THR A 165 4.24 17.69 1.37
N ALA A 166 3.90 17.71 2.66
CA ALA A 166 4.85 17.46 3.73
C ALA A 166 5.27 15.99 3.83
N ALA A 167 4.31 15.07 3.66
CA ALA A 167 4.53 13.63 3.67
C ALA A 167 5.43 13.21 2.51
N THR A 168 5.14 13.61 1.26
CA THR A 168 5.97 13.26 0.10
C THR A 168 7.40 13.77 0.21
N ARG A 169 7.61 14.99 0.75
CA ARG A 169 8.97 15.49 1.06
C ARG A 169 9.69 14.60 2.08
N MET A 170 8.98 14.16 3.12
CA MET A 170 9.54 13.27 4.14
C MET A 170 9.87 11.89 3.55
N LEU A 171 8.94 11.31 2.79
CA LEU A 171 9.07 10.00 2.13
C LEU A 171 10.26 9.99 1.16
N GLY A 172 10.46 11.05 0.38
CA GLY A 172 11.60 11.18 -0.53
C GLY A 172 12.97 11.24 0.17
N GLY A 173 13.00 11.49 1.47
CA GLY A 173 14.22 11.44 2.29
C GLY A 173 14.55 10.06 2.88
N LEU A 174 13.69 9.05 2.68
CA LEU A 174 13.86 7.71 3.24
C LEU A 174 14.44 6.76 2.18
N SER A 175 15.74 6.50 2.24
CA SER A 175 16.45 5.69 1.22
C SER A 175 15.96 4.24 1.09
N TRP A 176 15.32 3.72 2.15
CA TRP A 176 14.75 2.36 2.20
C TRP A 176 13.27 2.32 1.79
N LEU A 177 12.64 3.46 1.54
CA LEU A 177 11.28 3.54 1.00
C LEU A 177 11.36 3.67 -0.52
N HIS A 178 10.93 2.63 -1.23
CA HIS A 178 11.13 2.55 -2.68
C HIS A 178 9.97 3.13 -3.47
N ARG A 179 8.73 3.01 -2.97
CA ARG A 179 7.51 3.50 -3.65
C ARG A 179 6.46 3.95 -2.65
N TYR A 180 5.63 4.90 -3.05
CA TYR A 180 4.41 5.28 -2.36
C TYR A 180 3.26 5.51 -3.35
N ALA A 181 2.02 5.31 -2.91
CA ALA A 181 0.81 5.58 -3.68
C ALA A 181 -0.28 6.19 -2.79
N TRP A 182 -0.72 7.40 -3.15
CA TRP A 182 -1.80 8.09 -2.44
C TRP A 182 -3.16 7.41 -2.67
N PHE A 183 -3.97 7.31 -1.61
CA PHE A 183 -5.33 6.79 -1.71
C PHE A 183 -6.36 7.93 -1.76
N GLY A 184 -7.05 8.20 -2.87
CA GLY A 184 -7.00 7.50 -4.17
C GLY A 184 -7.04 8.45 -5.36
N LEU A 185 -6.99 7.89 -6.57
CA LEU A 185 -6.95 8.66 -7.81
C LEU A 185 -8.28 9.38 -8.11
N PRO A 186 -9.46 8.72 -8.14
CA PRO A 186 -10.72 9.40 -8.40
C PRO A 186 -11.20 10.17 -7.18
N ALA A 187 -11.59 11.43 -7.39
CA ALA A 187 -12.34 12.22 -6.43
C ALA A 187 -13.83 11.89 -6.55
N THR A 188 -14.41 11.49 -5.43
CA THR A 188 -15.85 11.29 -5.24
C THR A 188 -16.35 12.34 -4.25
N ASP A 189 -17.66 12.60 -4.25
CA ASP A 189 -18.24 13.48 -3.22
C ASP A 189 -18.26 12.83 -1.82
N LYS A 190 -17.98 11.52 -1.75
CA LYS A 190 -17.93 10.74 -0.51
C LYS A 190 -16.55 10.79 0.14
N ASP A 191 -15.50 10.76 -0.67
CA ASP A 191 -14.12 10.60 -0.19
C ASP A 191 -13.32 11.86 -0.51
N GLN A 192 -12.98 12.65 0.52
CA GLN A 192 -12.25 13.91 0.32
C GLN A 192 -10.75 13.72 0.05
N THR A 193 -10.31 12.53 -0.36
CA THR A 193 -8.90 12.24 -0.66
C THR A 193 -8.57 12.29 -2.15
N GLY A 194 -9.56 12.24 -3.04
CA GLY A 194 -9.30 11.99 -4.46
C GLY A 194 -8.47 13.07 -5.17
N LEU A 195 -7.59 12.63 -6.08
CA LEU A 195 -6.66 13.51 -6.81
C LEU A 195 -7.31 14.18 -8.03
N PHE A 196 -8.20 13.49 -8.75
CA PHE A 196 -8.81 14.00 -9.98
C PHE A 196 -10.32 13.81 -9.97
N ARG A 197 -11.07 14.87 -10.29
CA ARG A 197 -12.49 14.74 -10.65
C ARG A 197 -12.62 14.16 -12.05
N THR A 198 -13.85 13.98 -12.53
CA THR A 198 -14.15 13.52 -13.89
C THR A 198 -13.25 14.19 -14.94
N GLY A 199 -12.61 13.38 -15.78
CA GLY A 199 -11.59 13.84 -16.74
C GLY A 199 -10.21 14.08 -16.10
N SER A 200 -9.55 15.18 -16.45
CA SER A 200 -8.20 15.56 -15.99
C SER A 200 -8.20 16.72 -14.99
N ALA A 201 -9.35 17.04 -14.39
CA ALA A 201 -9.49 18.16 -13.46
C ALA A 201 -8.91 17.81 -12.08
N ALA A 202 -7.68 18.26 -11.83
CA ALA A 202 -6.99 18.03 -10.55
C ALA A 202 -7.67 18.78 -9.39
N THR A 203 -7.82 18.09 -8.25
CA THR A 203 -8.23 18.69 -6.97
C THR A 203 -7.06 19.47 -6.34
N ALA A 204 -7.26 20.06 -5.15
CA ALA A 204 -6.14 20.67 -4.43
C ALA A 204 -5.07 19.62 -4.08
N VAL A 205 -5.52 18.42 -3.68
CA VAL A 205 -4.65 17.27 -3.39
C VAL A 205 -3.97 16.78 -4.66
N GLY A 206 -4.72 16.69 -5.78
CA GLY A 206 -4.17 16.34 -7.09
C GLY A 206 -3.01 17.24 -7.53
N ARG A 207 -3.19 18.56 -7.39
CA ARG A 207 -2.13 19.54 -7.71
C ARG A 207 -0.92 19.40 -6.78
N ALA A 208 -1.15 19.16 -5.49
CA ALA A 208 -0.06 18.89 -4.56
C ALA A 208 0.72 17.61 -4.94
N TYR A 209 0.03 16.55 -5.41
CA TYR A 209 0.68 15.32 -5.85
C TYR A 209 1.49 15.51 -7.13
N GLN A 210 0.96 16.27 -8.09
CA GLN A 210 1.67 16.62 -9.32
C GLN A 210 2.93 17.45 -9.06
N ALA A 211 2.94 18.25 -7.98
CA ALA A 211 4.09 19.05 -7.58
C ALA A 211 5.11 18.27 -6.72
N ALA A 212 4.72 17.13 -6.15
CA ALA A 212 5.64 16.24 -5.45
C ALA A 212 6.64 15.64 -6.46
N ARG A 213 7.91 15.65 -6.10
CA ARG A 213 9.02 15.12 -6.91
C ARG A 213 9.66 13.95 -6.19
#